data_AF-A0A8J4C2J3-F1
#
_entry.id   AF-A0A8J4C2J3-F1
#
_cell.length_a   1.000
_cell.length_b   1.000
_cell.length_c   1.000
_cell.angle_alpha   90.00
_cell.angle_beta   90.00
_cell.angle_gamma   90.00
#
_symmetry.space_group_name_H-M   'P 1'
#
loop_
_entity.id
_entity.type
_entity.pdbx_description
1 polymer ?
#
loop_
_entity_poly.entity_id
_entity_poly.type
_entity_poly.pdbx_seq_one_letter_code
_entity_poly.pdbx_strand_id
1 'polypeptide(L)'
;MHAHMQTLNCFHHASHRLPVVYRYPASKLEILRDKAQMATSLSKSNRDLPNTTSQRSKGTAGSVAVENPLHERRRPSQGQLTQAVVFPSPVPIVDIGVNLVDYSFRSDLRDVLQRAYDANVRALVVTGTCVHTSTAAAQLCDAQRDSYPLFFTAGVHPHNAKKCNDTTLGELRRLAAHPRCVAIGECGLDFNRNFSPPDVQEKWFEAQVLLAKELRRPLFMHCRDAGKQFANILSRHMPLPAAAVVHCFTGSRQELDSFLQLGLYIGITGWICDDRPERGGPELASLLCSIPRDRLMIETDAPYLAPRSIKPSRARPGRNEPALLPHVLMAAAAAIGITPEELGKSTTATACRVFGLPGDTLGLQHHHEDGVE
;
A
#
# COMPACT_ATOMS: atom_id res chain seq x y z
N MET A 1 -42.20 8.21 27.71
CA MET A 1 -42.16 9.01 26.47
C MET A 1 -41.05 10.03 26.58
N HIS A 2 -40.25 10.18 25.52
CA HIS A 2 -39.18 11.16 25.28
C HIS A 2 -37.84 10.95 26.00
N ALA A 3 -36.92 10.28 25.29
CA ALA A 3 -35.48 10.44 25.45
C ALA A 3 -34.97 11.38 24.34
N HIS A 4 -34.14 12.35 24.73
CA HIS A 4 -33.57 13.38 23.88
C HIS A 4 -32.58 12.82 22.86
N MET A 5 -32.83 13.11 21.59
CA MET A 5 -31.88 13.04 20.47
C MET A 5 -31.04 14.32 20.48
N GLN A 6 -29.74 14.22 20.75
CA GLN A 6 -28.79 15.27 20.42
C GLN A 6 -28.05 14.87 19.13
N THR A 7 -28.58 15.34 18.01
CA THR A 7 -27.88 15.45 16.73
C THR A 7 -26.84 16.56 16.83
N LEU A 8 -25.55 16.22 16.79
CA LEU A 8 -24.47 17.18 16.60
C LEU A 8 -24.33 17.49 15.11
N ASN A 9 -24.73 18.71 14.75
CA ASN A 9 -24.49 19.35 13.47
C ASN A 9 -22.99 19.65 13.30
N CYS A 10 -22.29 18.89 12.47
CA CYS A 10 -20.98 19.27 11.93
C CYS A 10 -21.13 19.74 10.49
N PHE A 11 -21.71 20.93 10.29
CA PHE A 11 -21.67 21.66 9.03
C PHE A 11 -21.56 23.16 9.32
N HIS A 12 -20.32 23.67 9.40
CA HIS A 12 -19.89 24.99 8.88
C HIS A 12 -18.47 25.29 9.37
N HIS A 13 -17.49 25.08 8.49
CA HIS A 13 -16.32 25.94 8.26
C HIS A 13 -15.31 25.22 7.35
N ALA A 14 -15.67 25.11 6.07
CA ALA A 14 -14.68 24.87 5.03
C ALA A 14 -13.98 26.20 4.72
N SER A 15 -13.04 26.61 5.57
CA SER A 15 -12.08 27.64 5.20
C SER A 15 -11.04 27.02 4.27
N HIS A 16 -10.88 27.62 3.09
CA HIS A 16 -9.85 27.31 2.11
C HIS A 16 -8.44 27.25 2.74
N ARG A 17 -8.02 26.07 3.21
CA ARG A 17 -6.60 25.78 3.42
C ARG A 17 -6.08 25.14 2.15
N LEU A 18 -5.17 25.85 1.49
CA LEU A 18 -4.39 25.35 0.37
C LEU A 18 -3.76 23.99 0.73
N PRO A 19 -3.61 23.06 -0.22
CA PRO A 19 -2.96 21.78 0.05
C PRO A 19 -1.56 22.03 0.61
N VAL A 20 -1.25 21.39 1.74
CA VAL A 20 0.09 21.38 2.32
C VAL A 20 1.01 20.68 1.31
N VAL A 21 1.72 21.47 0.50
CA VAL A 21 2.81 20.97 -0.34
C VAL A 21 3.96 20.63 0.59
N TYR A 22 4.07 19.35 0.96
CA TYR A 22 5.24 18.85 1.68
C TYR A 22 6.47 19.10 0.80
N ARG A 23 7.31 20.05 1.22
CA ARG A 23 8.61 20.29 0.59
C ARG A 23 9.58 19.22 1.08
N TYR A 24 10.03 18.37 0.16
CA TYR A 24 11.11 17.42 0.38
C TYR A 24 12.35 18.14 0.96
N PRO A 25 13.09 17.54 1.90
CA PRO A 25 14.31 18.13 2.43
C PRO A 25 15.28 18.47 1.30
N ALA A 26 15.75 19.72 1.29
CA ALA A 26 16.49 20.33 0.18
C ALA A 26 17.79 19.58 -0.21
N SER A 27 18.34 18.77 0.71
CA SER A 27 19.59 18.02 0.54
C SER A 27 19.47 16.78 -0.36
N LYS A 28 18.27 16.28 -0.68
CA LYS A 28 18.07 15.13 -1.60
C LYS A 28 17.64 15.51 -3.02
N LEU A 29 17.37 16.79 -3.28
CA LEU A 29 16.85 17.31 -4.56
C LEU A 29 17.93 17.68 -5.58
N GLU A 30 19.22 17.63 -5.22
CA GLU A 30 20.33 17.98 -6.13
C GLU A 30 20.42 17.04 -7.35
N ILE A 31 20.04 15.78 -7.20
CA ILE A 31 19.97 14.81 -8.31
C ILE A 31 18.91 15.23 -9.37
N LEU A 32 17.97 16.11 -9.02
CA LEU A 32 16.83 16.49 -9.86
C LEU A 32 16.97 17.90 -10.49
N ARG A 33 17.85 18.77 -9.99
CA ARG A 33 18.02 20.16 -10.49
C ARG A 33 18.66 20.24 -11.89
N ASP A 34 19.50 19.28 -12.25
CA ASP A 34 20.23 19.22 -13.53
C ASP A 34 19.35 19.18 -14.79
N LYS A 35 18.06 18.83 -14.68
CA LYS A 35 17.14 18.79 -15.82
C LYS A 35 16.35 20.08 -16.07
N ALA A 36 16.25 20.99 -15.09
CA ALA A 36 15.46 22.21 -15.26
C ALA A 36 16.18 23.28 -16.09
N GLN A 37 17.51 23.32 -16.06
CA GLN A 37 18.30 24.31 -16.81
C GLN A 37 18.47 23.97 -18.30
N MET A 38 18.26 22.72 -18.72
CA MET A 38 18.50 22.28 -20.10
C MET A 38 17.26 22.40 -21.02
N ALA A 39 16.04 22.45 -20.46
CA ALA A 39 14.82 22.61 -21.27
C ALA A 39 14.69 24.03 -21.85
N THR A 40 15.34 25.02 -21.23
CA THR A 40 15.27 26.43 -21.62
C THR A 40 16.29 26.84 -22.68
N SER A 41 17.36 26.04 -22.90
CA SER A 41 18.40 26.35 -23.88
C SER A 41 18.15 25.75 -25.26
N LEU A 42 17.39 24.65 -25.36
CA LEU A 42 17.14 23.94 -26.62
C LEU A 42 15.98 24.50 -27.46
N SER A 43 15.19 25.45 -26.94
CA SER A 43 14.05 26.04 -27.66
C SER A 43 14.36 27.34 -28.41
N LYS A 44 15.61 27.83 -28.40
CA LYS A 44 15.99 29.13 -28.97
C LYS A 44 16.87 29.07 -30.23
N SER A 45 17.23 27.89 -30.74
CA SER A 45 18.08 27.77 -31.93
C SER A 45 17.51 26.78 -32.94
N ASN A 46 16.39 27.14 -33.59
CA ASN A 46 16.02 26.61 -34.92
C ASN A 46 14.76 27.32 -35.42
N ARG A 47 14.92 28.57 -35.83
CA ARG A 47 14.14 29.17 -36.91
C ARG A 47 15.13 30.00 -37.69
N ASP A 48 15.45 29.56 -38.90
CA ASP A 48 15.58 30.39 -40.10
C ASP A 48 16.46 29.71 -41.17
N LEU A 49 15.84 29.57 -42.37
CA LEU A 49 16.43 29.57 -43.73
C LEU A 49 16.75 28.23 -44.46
N PRO A 50 16.68 28.24 -45.82
CA PRO A 50 15.99 27.20 -46.59
C PRO A 50 16.89 26.38 -47.54
N ASN A 51 16.22 25.41 -48.18
CA ASN A 51 16.69 24.36 -49.09
C ASN A 51 17.35 24.88 -50.39
N THR A 52 18.56 24.39 -50.74
CA THR A 52 19.06 24.31 -52.13
C THR A 52 19.94 23.07 -52.35
N THR A 53 19.74 22.44 -53.51
CA THR A 53 20.47 21.29 -54.09
C THR A 53 21.79 21.68 -54.75
N SER A 54 22.86 20.84 -54.67
CA SER A 54 23.82 20.54 -55.77
C SER A 54 25.15 19.88 -55.31
N GLN A 55 25.45 18.72 -55.92
CA GLN A 55 26.71 18.11 -56.39
C GLN A 55 28.12 18.36 -55.78
N ARG A 56 28.82 17.21 -55.58
CA ARG A 56 30.24 16.83 -55.85
C ARG A 56 31.41 17.77 -55.45
N SER A 57 32.30 17.24 -54.60
CA SER A 57 33.70 16.79 -54.89
C SER A 57 34.77 17.18 -53.86
N LYS A 58 35.65 16.19 -53.59
CA LYS A 58 37.06 16.16 -53.10
C LYS A 58 37.59 17.28 -52.18
N GLY A 59 38.18 16.88 -51.06
CA GLY A 59 39.22 17.67 -50.38
C GLY A 59 39.53 17.19 -48.96
N THR A 60 40.72 16.63 -48.77
CA THR A 60 41.33 16.29 -47.47
C THR A 60 41.61 17.52 -46.62
N ALA A 61 41.17 17.51 -45.37
CA ALA A 61 41.78 18.30 -44.28
C ALA A 61 41.52 17.57 -42.96
N GLY A 62 42.59 17.24 -42.23
CA GLY A 62 42.50 16.62 -40.92
C GLY A 62 41.84 17.56 -39.92
N SER A 63 40.75 17.09 -39.31
CA SER A 63 40.26 17.65 -38.06
C SER A 63 40.63 16.69 -36.95
N VAL A 64 41.37 17.20 -35.98
CA VAL A 64 41.56 16.57 -34.67
C VAL A 64 40.15 16.34 -34.12
N ALA A 65 39.74 15.08 -34.01
CA ALA A 65 38.53 14.72 -33.30
C ALA A 65 38.76 15.09 -31.84
N VAL A 66 38.19 16.21 -31.43
CA VAL A 66 37.93 16.46 -30.01
C VAL A 66 36.95 15.38 -29.60
N GLU A 67 37.46 14.32 -28.96
CA GLU A 67 36.64 13.35 -28.26
C GLU A 67 35.82 14.11 -27.23
N ASN A 68 34.58 14.40 -27.58
CA ASN A 68 33.59 14.88 -26.64
C ASN A 68 33.18 13.63 -25.84
N PRO A 69 33.51 13.49 -24.54
CA PRO A 69 33.05 12.35 -23.79
C PRO A 69 31.53 12.53 -23.65
N LEU A 70 30.77 11.81 -24.47
CA LEU A 70 29.36 11.60 -24.25
C LEU A 70 29.27 10.90 -22.88
N HIS A 71 29.08 11.70 -21.83
CA HIS A 71 28.60 11.20 -20.56
C HIS A 71 27.23 10.58 -20.84
N GLU A 72 27.20 9.28 -21.15
CA GLU A 72 26.00 8.47 -21.14
C GLU A 72 25.44 8.53 -19.72
N ARG A 73 24.56 9.51 -19.47
CA ARG A 73 23.86 9.64 -18.20
C ARG A 73 22.95 8.43 -18.06
N ARG A 74 23.44 7.37 -17.38
CA ARG A 74 22.69 6.15 -17.10
C ARG A 74 21.38 6.49 -16.40
N ARG A 75 20.28 5.89 -16.86
CA ARG A 75 18.98 6.04 -16.18
C ARG A 75 19.10 5.47 -14.76
N PRO A 76 18.60 6.17 -13.72
CA PRO A 76 18.60 5.64 -12.37
C PRO A 76 17.87 4.29 -12.32
N SER A 77 18.43 3.34 -11.58
CA SER A 77 17.76 2.07 -11.29
C SER A 77 16.52 2.29 -10.43
N GLN A 78 15.64 1.28 -10.40
CA GLN A 78 14.47 1.23 -9.53
C GLN A 78 14.83 1.52 -8.06
N GLY A 79 15.85 0.84 -7.52
CA GLY A 79 16.31 1.06 -6.13
C GLY A 79 16.84 2.48 -5.89
N GLN A 80 17.54 3.07 -6.85
CA GLN A 80 18.01 4.47 -6.76
C GLN A 80 16.86 5.47 -6.77
N LEU A 81 15.83 5.25 -7.59
CA LEU A 81 14.62 6.08 -7.58
C LEU A 81 13.91 6.00 -6.22
N THR A 82 13.75 4.79 -5.69
CA THR A 82 13.16 4.58 -4.36
C THR A 82 13.96 5.30 -3.28
N GLN A 83 15.28 5.10 -3.22
CA GLN A 83 16.15 5.73 -2.22
C GLN A 83 16.09 7.26 -2.23
N ALA A 84 15.91 7.86 -3.40
CA ALA A 84 15.82 9.31 -3.56
C ALA A 84 14.56 9.91 -2.93
N VAL A 85 13.48 9.13 -2.79
CA VAL A 85 12.17 9.61 -2.31
C VAL A 85 11.77 9.02 -0.96
N VAL A 86 12.54 8.08 -0.41
CA VAL A 86 12.33 7.53 0.92
C VAL A 86 12.78 8.51 2.01
N PHE A 87 11.96 8.58 3.06
CA PHE A 87 12.27 9.19 4.34
C PHE A 87 11.74 8.28 5.46
N PRO A 88 12.38 8.25 6.63
CA PRO A 88 11.92 7.43 7.74
C PRO A 88 10.61 7.97 8.32
N SER A 89 9.70 7.07 8.68
CA SER A 89 8.56 7.41 9.55
C SER A 89 9.05 7.88 10.92
N PRO A 90 8.41 8.90 11.56
CA PRO A 90 8.81 9.39 12.87
C PRO A 90 8.69 8.33 13.98
N VAL A 91 7.86 7.31 13.77
CA VAL A 91 7.68 6.14 14.66
C VAL A 91 7.71 4.85 13.86
N PRO A 92 8.04 3.71 14.50
CA PRO A 92 7.89 2.40 13.89
C PRO A 92 6.49 2.20 13.30
N ILE A 93 6.43 1.69 12.07
CA ILE A 93 5.17 1.36 11.39
C ILE A 93 5.17 -0.06 10.82
N VAL A 94 3.96 -0.59 10.59
CA VAL A 94 3.71 -1.90 9.99
C VAL A 94 3.04 -1.74 8.63
N ASP A 95 3.53 -2.45 7.62
CA ASP A 95 2.84 -2.62 6.35
C ASP A 95 1.96 -3.88 6.43
N ILE A 96 0.64 -3.73 6.44
CA ILE A 96 -0.28 -4.86 6.59
C ILE A 96 -0.52 -5.63 5.28
N GLY A 97 -0.01 -5.15 4.15
CA GLY A 97 -0.29 -5.71 2.84
C GLY A 97 0.82 -5.44 1.84
N VAL A 98 1.71 -6.44 1.65
CA VAL A 98 2.76 -6.41 0.62
C VAL A 98 2.84 -7.73 -0.13
N ASN A 99 2.95 -7.66 -1.45
CA ASN A 99 3.04 -8.82 -2.34
C ASN A 99 4.51 -9.20 -2.62
N LEU A 100 5.34 -9.44 -1.59
CA LEU A 100 6.79 -9.69 -1.74
C LEU A 100 7.16 -10.95 -2.55
N VAL A 101 6.22 -11.89 -2.70
CA VAL A 101 6.40 -13.09 -3.54
C VAL A 101 6.29 -12.77 -5.04
N ASP A 102 5.81 -11.58 -5.39
CA ASP A 102 5.75 -11.12 -6.78
C ASP A 102 7.14 -11.19 -7.44
N TYR A 103 7.16 -11.64 -8.70
CA TYR A 103 8.40 -11.89 -9.43
C TYR A 103 9.26 -10.64 -9.56
N SER A 104 8.65 -9.45 -9.53
CA SER A 104 9.35 -8.19 -9.67
C SER A 104 10.35 -7.94 -8.55
N PHE A 105 10.20 -8.51 -7.36
CA PHE A 105 11.12 -8.32 -6.22
C PHE A 105 12.29 -9.32 -6.16
N ARG A 106 12.27 -10.38 -6.96
CA ARG A 106 13.22 -11.51 -6.81
C ARG A 106 14.69 -11.11 -6.91
N SER A 107 15.00 -10.12 -7.75
CA SER A 107 16.38 -9.71 -8.02
C SER A 107 17.01 -8.83 -6.94
N ASP A 108 16.19 -8.15 -6.12
CA ASP A 108 16.65 -7.10 -5.21
C ASP A 108 15.93 -7.12 -3.85
N LEU A 109 15.31 -8.25 -3.48
CA LEU A 109 14.53 -8.41 -2.25
C LEU A 109 15.30 -7.96 -0.99
N ARG A 110 16.58 -8.33 -0.86
CA ARG A 110 17.41 -7.92 0.27
C ARG A 110 17.49 -6.40 0.38
N ASP A 111 17.69 -5.72 -0.73
CA ASP A 111 17.78 -4.26 -0.75
C ASP A 111 16.41 -3.61 -0.51
N VAL A 112 15.33 -4.23 -0.98
CA VAL A 112 13.94 -3.79 -0.68
C VAL A 112 13.67 -3.85 0.83
N LEU A 113 14.03 -4.94 1.48
CA LEU A 113 13.88 -5.11 2.94
C LEU A 113 14.75 -4.12 3.70
N GLN A 114 16.00 -3.90 3.27
CA GLN A 114 16.87 -2.90 3.89
C GLN A 114 16.28 -1.48 3.77
N ARG A 115 15.79 -1.09 2.59
CA ARG A 115 15.13 0.21 2.40
C ARG A 115 13.87 0.35 3.28
N ALA A 116 13.10 -0.72 3.45
CA ALA A 116 11.94 -0.72 4.34
C ALA A 116 12.36 -0.50 5.80
N TYR A 117 13.41 -1.19 6.25
CA TYR A 117 14.00 -0.99 7.56
C TYR A 117 14.48 0.46 7.75
N ASP A 118 15.22 1.00 6.79
CA ASP A 118 15.73 2.38 6.87
C ASP A 118 14.59 3.42 6.87
N ALA A 119 13.45 3.08 6.29
CA ALA A 119 12.22 3.88 6.30
C ALA A 119 11.41 3.77 7.60
N ASN A 120 11.91 3.04 8.62
CA ASN A 120 11.23 2.75 9.88
C ASN A 120 9.95 1.91 9.73
N VAL A 121 9.85 1.14 8.64
CA VAL A 121 8.89 0.04 8.53
C VAL A 121 9.53 -1.16 9.23
N ARG A 122 8.87 -1.72 10.25
CA ARG A 122 9.47 -2.71 11.16
C ARG A 122 8.87 -4.09 11.04
N ALA A 123 7.66 -4.22 10.50
CA ALA A 123 7.09 -5.51 10.15
C ALA A 123 6.32 -5.41 8.84
N LEU A 124 6.30 -6.51 8.11
CA LEU A 124 5.57 -6.65 6.85
C LEU A 124 4.69 -7.89 6.92
N VAL A 125 3.43 -7.75 6.51
CA VAL A 125 2.53 -8.88 6.29
C VAL A 125 2.48 -9.18 4.80
N VAL A 126 3.07 -10.30 4.42
CA VAL A 126 3.16 -10.78 3.03
C VAL A 126 1.85 -11.43 2.61
N THR A 127 1.23 -10.91 1.56
CA THR A 127 -0.10 -11.35 1.13
C THR A 127 -0.04 -12.68 0.37
N GLY A 128 -0.73 -13.70 0.87
CA GLY A 128 -1.03 -14.92 0.14
C GLY A 128 -2.32 -14.78 -0.66
N THR A 129 -2.31 -15.10 -1.96
CA THR A 129 -3.46 -14.92 -2.87
C THR A 129 -3.98 -16.23 -3.48
N CYS A 130 -3.25 -17.32 -3.27
CA CYS A 130 -3.64 -18.71 -3.48
C CYS A 130 -2.75 -19.62 -2.63
N VAL A 131 -3.02 -20.93 -2.60
CA VAL A 131 -2.19 -21.90 -1.86
C VAL A 131 -0.71 -21.82 -2.24
N HIS A 132 -0.41 -21.67 -3.53
CA HIS A 132 0.97 -21.56 -4.02
C HIS A 132 1.68 -20.31 -3.50
N THR A 133 1.08 -19.12 -3.63
CA THR A 133 1.70 -17.87 -3.15
C THR A 133 1.75 -17.81 -1.63
N SER A 134 0.75 -18.37 -0.94
CA SER A 134 0.75 -18.51 0.52
C SER A 134 1.88 -19.42 1.02
N THR A 135 2.15 -20.52 0.29
CA THR A 135 3.29 -21.41 0.60
C THR A 135 4.62 -20.71 0.38
N ALA A 136 4.76 -19.97 -0.73
CA ALA A 136 5.97 -19.19 -0.99
C ALA A 136 6.16 -18.05 0.03
N ALA A 137 5.08 -17.42 0.51
CA ALA A 137 5.14 -16.42 1.57
C ALA A 137 5.61 -17.03 2.90
N ALA A 138 5.16 -18.25 3.25
CA ALA A 138 5.66 -18.99 4.40
C ALA A 138 7.17 -19.27 4.29
N GLN A 139 7.61 -19.76 3.14
CA GLN A 139 9.04 -20.02 2.86
C GLN A 139 9.88 -18.75 2.95
N LEU A 140 9.36 -17.63 2.43
CA LEU A 140 10.02 -16.33 2.54
C LEU A 140 10.15 -15.89 4.01
N CYS A 141 9.10 -16.08 4.81
CA CYS A 141 9.15 -15.76 6.25
C CYS A 141 10.19 -16.60 6.99
N ASP A 142 10.35 -17.87 6.64
CA ASP A 142 11.38 -18.73 7.21
C ASP A 142 12.79 -18.29 6.78
N ALA A 143 12.98 -18.00 5.49
CA ALA A 143 14.26 -17.57 4.94
C ALA A 143 14.75 -16.23 5.50
N GLN A 144 13.85 -15.37 5.97
CA GLN A 144 14.16 -14.05 6.54
C GLN A 144 13.98 -13.98 8.05
N ARG A 145 13.81 -15.13 8.73
CA ARG A 145 13.45 -15.22 10.16
C ARG A 145 14.30 -14.33 11.06
N ASP A 146 15.61 -14.30 10.80
CA ASP A 146 16.61 -13.57 11.60
C ASP A 146 17.01 -12.21 11.00
N SER A 147 16.49 -11.88 9.81
CA SER A 147 16.86 -10.66 9.07
C SER A 147 15.77 -9.59 9.12
N TYR A 148 14.50 -9.98 9.07
CA TYR A 148 13.39 -9.04 9.05
C TYR A 148 12.10 -9.66 9.62
N PRO A 149 11.30 -8.94 10.44
CA PRO A 149 10.00 -9.40 10.91
C PRO A 149 8.94 -9.52 9.79
N LEU A 150 9.00 -10.63 9.05
CA LEU A 150 7.99 -11.00 8.06
C LEU A 150 6.93 -11.92 8.67
N PHE A 151 5.68 -11.62 8.35
CA PHE A 151 4.50 -12.44 8.62
C PHE A 151 3.75 -12.65 7.31
N PHE A 152 2.76 -13.53 7.27
CA PHE A 152 1.98 -13.74 6.04
C PHE A 152 0.52 -14.11 6.29
N THR A 153 -0.28 -13.94 5.25
CA THR A 153 -1.67 -14.41 5.18
C THR A 153 -1.77 -15.66 4.31
N ALA A 154 -2.72 -16.55 4.62
CA ALA A 154 -2.99 -17.73 3.80
C ALA A 154 -4.44 -17.74 3.32
N GLY A 155 -4.64 -17.70 2.00
CA GLY A 155 -5.97 -17.61 1.42
C GLY A 155 -6.00 -17.78 -0.09
N VAL A 156 -7.19 -17.65 -0.66
CA VAL A 156 -7.45 -17.63 -2.09
C VAL A 156 -8.26 -16.40 -2.46
N HIS A 157 -7.62 -15.52 -3.22
CA HIS A 157 -8.19 -14.29 -3.75
C HIS A 157 -9.32 -14.63 -4.75
N PRO A 158 -10.40 -13.82 -4.86
CA PRO A 158 -11.49 -14.04 -5.83
C PRO A 158 -11.04 -14.32 -7.28
N HIS A 159 -9.96 -13.71 -7.79
CA HIS A 159 -9.42 -14.00 -9.12
C HIS A 159 -8.98 -15.46 -9.32
N ASN A 160 -8.62 -16.14 -8.23
CA ASN A 160 -8.19 -17.54 -8.23
C ASN A 160 -9.27 -18.50 -7.74
N ALA A 161 -10.46 -18.03 -7.33
CA ALA A 161 -11.52 -18.87 -6.75
C ALA A 161 -11.92 -20.05 -7.66
N LYS A 162 -11.91 -19.88 -8.99
CA LYS A 162 -12.19 -20.97 -9.94
C LYS A 162 -11.17 -22.11 -9.94
N LYS A 163 -9.99 -21.92 -9.34
CA LYS A 163 -8.94 -22.94 -9.22
C LYS A 163 -9.05 -23.75 -7.92
N CYS A 164 -9.92 -23.34 -7.01
CA CYS A 164 -10.13 -24.05 -5.76
C CYS A 164 -10.81 -25.40 -5.99
N ASN A 165 -10.50 -26.35 -5.12
CA ASN A 165 -10.98 -27.73 -5.14
C ASN A 165 -11.05 -28.28 -3.70
N ASP A 166 -11.37 -29.56 -3.55
CA ASP A 166 -11.60 -30.18 -2.24
C ASP A 166 -10.36 -30.21 -1.33
N THR A 167 -9.14 -30.05 -1.88
CA THR A 167 -7.90 -29.99 -1.06
C THR A 167 -7.61 -28.59 -0.54
N THR A 168 -8.18 -27.55 -1.15
CA THR A 168 -7.79 -26.15 -0.93
C THR A 168 -7.90 -25.73 0.54
N LEU A 169 -9.04 -26.01 1.20
CA LEU A 169 -9.21 -25.64 2.62
C LEU A 169 -8.26 -26.40 3.54
N GLY A 170 -7.95 -27.66 3.22
CA GLY A 170 -6.98 -28.47 3.98
C GLY A 170 -5.57 -27.88 3.90
N GLU A 171 -5.17 -27.41 2.74
CA GLU A 171 -3.87 -26.76 2.54
C GLU A 171 -3.79 -25.40 3.25
N LEU A 172 -4.84 -24.58 3.17
CA LEU A 172 -4.92 -23.32 3.91
C LEU A 172 -4.86 -23.54 5.42
N ARG A 173 -5.56 -24.56 5.94
CA ARG A 173 -5.51 -24.95 7.35
C ARG A 173 -4.09 -25.32 7.78
N ARG A 174 -3.39 -26.10 6.97
CA ARG A 174 -1.99 -26.48 7.24
C ARG A 174 -1.08 -25.24 7.28
N LEU A 175 -1.26 -24.31 6.35
CA LEU A 175 -0.50 -23.05 6.32
C LEU A 175 -0.82 -22.15 7.51
N ALA A 176 -2.08 -22.08 7.94
CA ALA A 176 -2.52 -21.30 9.08
C ALA A 176 -1.99 -21.80 10.45
N ALA A 177 -1.48 -23.02 10.50
CA ALA A 177 -0.77 -23.56 11.66
C ALA A 177 0.68 -23.03 11.77
N HIS A 178 1.22 -22.42 10.72
CA HIS A 178 2.56 -21.83 10.75
C HIS A 178 2.61 -20.65 11.73
N PRO A 179 3.64 -20.52 12.59
CA PRO A 179 3.69 -19.50 13.64
C PRO A 179 3.69 -18.05 13.10
N ARG A 180 4.16 -17.85 11.87
CA ARG A 180 4.14 -16.55 11.17
C ARG A 180 2.91 -16.32 10.28
N CYS A 181 1.97 -17.28 10.21
CA CYS A 181 0.70 -17.05 9.54
C CYS A 181 -0.26 -16.32 10.48
N VAL A 182 -0.63 -15.09 10.14
CA VAL A 182 -1.36 -14.18 11.03
C VAL A 182 -2.81 -13.96 10.66
N ALA A 183 -3.24 -14.35 9.46
CA ALA A 183 -4.63 -14.21 9.01
C ALA A 183 -4.98 -15.22 7.90
N ILE A 184 -6.28 -15.50 7.77
CA ILE A 184 -6.85 -16.14 6.59
C ILE A 184 -7.17 -15.06 5.56
N GLY A 185 -6.68 -15.23 4.34
CA GLY A 185 -6.79 -14.25 3.27
C GLY A 185 -5.48 -14.16 2.47
N GLU A 186 -5.42 -13.40 1.40
CA GLU A 186 -6.46 -12.53 0.85
C GLU A 186 -7.64 -13.35 0.30
N CYS A 187 -8.84 -13.05 0.76
CA CYS A 187 -10.11 -13.66 0.32
C CYS A 187 -11.16 -12.57 0.12
N GLY A 188 -12.31 -12.86 -0.47
CA GLY A 188 -13.36 -11.85 -0.68
C GLY A 188 -13.92 -11.85 -2.08
N LEU A 189 -14.35 -10.68 -2.57
CA LEU A 189 -15.07 -10.53 -3.84
C LEU A 189 -14.48 -9.41 -4.71
N ASP A 190 -14.33 -9.69 -6.00
CA ASP A 190 -13.99 -8.71 -7.03
C ASP A 190 -14.95 -8.87 -8.22
N PHE A 191 -16.03 -8.09 -8.20
CA PHE A 191 -17.04 -8.08 -9.27
C PHE A 191 -16.71 -7.12 -10.41
N ASN A 192 -15.56 -6.45 -10.32
CA ASN A 192 -15.08 -5.56 -11.37
C ASN A 192 -14.34 -6.34 -12.47
N ARG A 193 -13.37 -7.18 -12.10
CA ARG A 193 -12.58 -7.95 -13.07
C ARG A 193 -13.22 -9.27 -13.45
N ASN A 194 -13.97 -9.89 -12.53
CA ASN A 194 -14.67 -11.16 -12.74
C ASN A 194 -13.81 -12.28 -13.37
N PHE A 195 -12.55 -12.42 -12.93
CA PHE A 195 -11.70 -13.53 -13.42
C PHE A 195 -12.16 -14.92 -12.96
N SER A 196 -12.98 -14.98 -11.90
CA SER A 196 -13.80 -16.13 -11.54
C SER A 196 -15.29 -15.74 -11.55
N PRO A 197 -16.22 -16.66 -11.87
CA PRO A 197 -17.66 -16.41 -11.80
C PRO A 197 -18.11 -15.94 -10.40
N PRO A 198 -19.08 -15.01 -10.28
CA PRO A 198 -19.51 -14.48 -8.99
C PRO A 198 -19.94 -15.54 -7.97
N ASP A 199 -20.75 -16.53 -8.40
CA ASP A 199 -21.19 -17.65 -7.56
C ASP A 199 -20.01 -18.47 -7.01
N VAL A 200 -18.96 -18.65 -7.82
CA VAL A 200 -17.72 -19.31 -7.40
C VAL A 200 -16.92 -18.44 -6.42
N GLN A 201 -16.86 -17.13 -6.64
CA GLN A 201 -16.22 -16.20 -5.69
C GLN A 201 -16.94 -16.23 -4.32
N GLU A 202 -18.27 -16.14 -4.33
CA GLU A 202 -19.10 -16.16 -3.12
C GLU A 202 -18.92 -17.46 -2.33
N LYS A 203 -19.01 -18.61 -3.01
CA LYS A 203 -18.78 -19.93 -2.39
C LYS A 203 -17.44 -19.99 -1.66
N TRP A 204 -16.35 -19.60 -2.32
CA TRP A 204 -15.00 -19.71 -1.78
C TRP A 204 -14.64 -18.60 -0.81
N PHE A 205 -15.30 -17.44 -0.88
CA PHE A 205 -15.22 -16.43 0.16
C PHE A 205 -15.88 -16.93 1.45
N GLU A 206 -17.13 -17.41 1.37
CA GLU A 206 -17.87 -17.94 2.52
C GLU A 206 -17.14 -19.13 3.17
N ALA A 207 -16.57 -20.03 2.37
CA ALA A 207 -15.75 -21.14 2.87
C ALA A 207 -14.53 -20.68 3.68
N GLN A 208 -13.86 -19.60 3.25
CA GLN A 208 -12.71 -19.04 3.97
C GLN A 208 -13.11 -18.26 5.23
N VAL A 209 -14.28 -17.61 5.23
CA VAL A 209 -14.88 -17.00 6.43
C VAL A 209 -15.14 -18.07 7.50
N LEU A 210 -15.71 -19.22 7.10
CA LEU A 210 -15.93 -20.35 8.01
C LEU A 210 -14.62 -20.94 8.52
N LEU A 211 -13.60 -21.09 7.67
CA LEU A 211 -12.28 -21.55 8.07
C LEU A 211 -11.63 -20.60 9.10
N ALA A 212 -11.70 -19.28 8.87
CA ALA A 212 -11.17 -18.29 9.80
C ALA A 212 -11.90 -18.33 11.16
N LYS A 213 -13.22 -18.53 11.14
CA LYS A 213 -14.04 -18.71 12.35
C LYS A 213 -13.64 -19.95 13.12
N GLU A 214 -13.48 -21.08 12.44
CA GLU A 214 -13.04 -22.33 13.05
C GLU A 214 -11.65 -22.21 13.68
N LEU A 215 -10.71 -21.59 12.97
CA LEU A 215 -9.33 -21.42 13.42
C LEU A 215 -9.14 -20.22 14.37
N ARG A 216 -10.20 -19.44 14.62
CA ARG A 216 -10.17 -18.19 15.38
C ARG A 216 -9.08 -17.22 14.89
N ARG A 217 -8.91 -17.15 13.58
CA ARG A 217 -7.90 -16.29 12.92
C ARG A 217 -8.54 -15.03 12.36
N PRO A 218 -7.80 -13.91 12.31
CA PRO A 218 -8.24 -12.73 11.60
C PRO A 218 -8.50 -13.02 10.12
N LEU A 219 -9.39 -12.24 9.52
CA LEU A 219 -9.62 -12.22 8.07
C LEU A 219 -8.90 -11.03 7.42
N PHE A 220 -8.23 -11.27 6.29
CA PHE A 220 -7.68 -10.24 5.41
C PHE A 220 -8.43 -10.28 4.07
N MET A 221 -9.23 -9.25 3.79
CA MET A 221 -10.31 -9.35 2.81
C MET A 221 -10.28 -8.27 1.73
N HIS A 222 -10.44 -8.70 0.49
CA HIS A 222 -10.58 -7.87 -0.70
C HIS A 222 -12.05 -7.64 -1.03
N CYS A 223 -12.40 -6.38 -1.31
CA CYS A 223 -13.72 -6.04 -1.80
C CYS A 223 -13.64 -4.98 -2.90
N ARG A 224 -14.12 -5.31 -4.10
CA ARG A 224 -14.25 -4.36 -5.21
C ARG A 224 -15.55 -4.58 -5.98
N ASP A 225 -16.33 -3.51 -6.13
CA ASP A 225 -17.66 -3.47 -6.78
C ASP A 225 -18.64 -4.54 -6.27
N ALA A 226 -18.45 -4.99 -5.02
CA ALA A 226 -19.14 -6.13 -4.43
C ALA A 226 -19.63 -5.87 -3.00
N GLY A 227 -19.58 -4.63 -2.50
CA GLY A 227 -19.78 -4.29 -1.08
C GLY A 227 -21.08 -4.81 -0.47
N LYS A 228 -22.20 -4.77 -1.22
CA LYS A 228 -23.48 -5.31 -0.75
C LYS A 228 -23.42 -6.82 -0.51
N GLN A 229 -22.92 -7.58 -1.48
CA GLN A 229 -22.86 -9.03 -1.37
C GLN A 229 -21.80 -9.49 -0.38
N PHE A 230 -20.68 -8.77 -0.33
CA PHE A 230 -19.63 -8.96 0.66
C PHE A 230 -20.17 -8.82 2.10
N ALA A 231 -20.89 -7.73 2.39
CA ALA A 231 -21.53 -7.51 3.69
C ALA A 231 -22.61 -8.55 4.01
N ASN A 232 -23.42 -8.95 3.01
CA ASN A 232 -24.44 -9.99 3.16
C ASN A 232 -23.86 -11.36 3.53
N ILE A 233 -22.71 -11.74 2.97
CA ILE A 233 -22.05 -13.01 3.33
C ILE A 233 -21.52 -12.91 4.76
N LEU A 234 -20.79 -11.84 5.10
CA LEU A 234 -20.23 -11.69 6.44
C LEU A 234 -21.29 -11.65 7.54
N SER A 235 -22.42 -10.95 7.31
CA SER A 235 -23.48 -10.79 8.31
C SER A 235 -24.10 -12.13 8.75
N ARG A 236 -24.18 -13.13 7.86
CA ARG A 236 -24.65 -14.49 8.18
C ARG A 236 -23.75 -15.22 9.18
N HIS A 237 -22.48 -14.82 9.26
CA HIS A 237 -21.46 -15.51 10.07
C HIS A 237 -21.02 -14.72 11.30
N MET A 238 -21.60 -13.52 11.52
CA MET A 238 -21.34 -12.70 12.70
C MET A 238 -21.94 -13.30 13.98
N PRO A 239 -21.35 -13.03 15.17
CA PRO A 239 -20.06 -12.37 15.35
C PRO A 239 -18.89 -13.28 14.94
N LEU A 240 -17.80 -12.67 14.45
CA LEU A 240 -16.54 -13.36 14.20
C LEU A 240 -15.72 -13.43 15.51
N PRO A 241 -14.98 -14.54 15.73
CA PRO A 241 -14.15 -14.71 16.94
C PRO A 241 -12.85 -13.91 16.92
N ALA A 242 -12.49 -13.31 15.78
CA ALA A 242 -11.29 -12.51 15.56
C ALA A 242 -11.59 -11.35 14.61
N ALA A 243 -10.64 -10.42 14.50
CA ALA A 243 -10.76 -9.23 13.66
C ALA A 243 -10.90 -9.55 12.17
N ALA A 244 -11.55 -8.68 11.42
CA ALA A 244 -11.72 -8.82 9.98
C ALA A 244 -11.40 -7.48 9.31
N VAL A 245 -10.42 -7.51 8.40
CA VAL A 245 -9.82 -6.34 7.77
C VAL A 245 -10.25 -6.29 6.31
N VAL A 246 -10.86 -5.19 5.89
CA VAL A 246 -11.02 -4.84 4.47
C VAL A 246 -9.76 -4.09 4.06
N HIS A 247 -8.85 -4.78 3.36
CA HIS A 247 -7.61 -4.17 2.88
C HIS A 247 -7.87 -3.35 1.61
N CYS A 248 -6.97 -2.42 1.31
CA CYS A 248 -7.00 -1.53 0.16
C CYS A 248 -8.41 -0.93 -0.09
N PHE A 249 -9.02 -0.37 0.96
CA PHE A 249 -10.37 0.18 0.85
C PHE A 249 -10.40 1.38 -0.12
N THR A 250 -11.18 1.24 -1.18
CA THR A 250 -11.46 2.30 -2.17
C THR A 250 -12.96 2.47 -2.42
N GLY A 251 -13.79 2.04 -1.47
CA GLY A 251 -15.25 2.05 -1.58
C GLY A 251 -15.88 3.41 -1.27
N SER A 252 -17.19 3.46 -1.37
CA SER A 252 -18.03 4.63 -1.07
C SER A 252 -18.24 4.84 0.43
N ARG A 253 -18.79 6.01 0.81
CA ARG A 253 -19.27 6.30 2.18
C ARG A 253 -20.24 5.23 2.69
N GLN A 254 -21.19 4.81 1.85
CA GLN A 254 -22.19 3.82 2.22
C GLN A 254 -21.55 2.45 2.53
N GLU A 255 -20.57 2.04 1.74
CA GLU A 255 -19.81 0.81 1.99
C GLU A 255 -18.99 0.93 3.28
N LEU A 256 -18.32 2.06 3.49
CA LEU A 256 -17.58 2.31 4.72
C LEU A 256 -18.48 2.21 5.96
N ASP A 257 -19.62 2.90 5.97
CA ASP A 257 -20.55 2.89 7.09
C ASP A 257 -21.07 1.46 7.37
N SER A 258 -21.39 0.70 6.31
CA SER A 258 -21.79 -0.71 6.41
C SER A 258 -20.68 -1.58 7.02
N PHE A 259 -19.43 -1.42 6.57
CA PHE A 259 -18.29 -2.18 7.08
C PHE A 259 -17.98 -1.83 8.54
N LEU A 260 -18.07 -0.55 8.92
CA LEU A 260 -17.87 -0.12 10.30
C LEU A 260 -18.97 -0.62 11.25
N GLN A 261 -20.23 -0.66 10.78
CA GLN A 261 -21.35 -1.26 11.52
C GLN A 261 -21.15 -2.76 11.78
N LEU A 262 -20.55 -3.47 10.83
CA LEU A 262 -20.15 -4.87 10.99
C LEU A 262 -18.91 -5.05 11.89
N GLY A 263 -18.30 -3.97 12.39
CA GLY A 263 -17.11 -4.06 13.23
C GLY A 263 -15.80 -4.29 12.48
N LEU A 264 -15.79 -4.07 11.16
CA LEU A 264 -14.61 -4.31 10.32
C LEU A 264 -13.53 -3.23 10.50
N TYR A 265 -12.30 -3.64 10.26
CA TYR A 265 -11.11 -2.81 10.19
C TYR A 265 -10.85 -2.39 8.74
N ILE A 266 -10.22 -1.23 8.54
CA ILE A 266 -10.01 -0.63 7.23
C ILE A 266 -8.52 -0.41 6.97
N GLY A 267 -8.02 -0.98 5.86
CA GLY A 267 -6.67 -0.76 5.35
C GLY A 267 -6.65 0.30 4.24
N ILE A 268 -5.70 1.23 4.31
CA ILE A 268 -5.53 2.31 3.33
C ILE A 268 -4.16 2.20 2.65
N THR A 269 -4.17 2.30 1.32
CA THR A 269 -2.96 2.25 0.48
C THR A 269 -2.57 3.63 -0.05
N GLY A 270 -1.51 3.66 -0.87
CA GLY A 270 -1.13 4.84 -1.67
C GLY A 270 -2.21 5.34 -2.64
N TRP A 271 -3.37 4.67 -2.74
CA TRP A 271 -4.54 5.18 -3.46
C TRP A 271 -5.01 6.55 -2.95
N ILE A 272 -4.92 6.80 -1.64
CA ILE A 272 -5.25 8.10 -1.05
C ILE A 272 -4.39 9.24 -1.62
N CYS A 273 -3.20 8.91 -2.14
CA CYS A 273 -2.29 9.87 -2.75
C CYS A 273 -2.61 10.15 -4.23
N ASP A 274 -3.62 9.48 -4.82
CA ASP A 274 -3.99 9.67 -6.22
C ASP A 274 -4.74 10.99 -6.41
N ASP A 275 -4.04 11.99 -6.92
CA ASP A 275 -4.52 13.35 -7.16
C ASP A 275 -5.45 13.49 -8.39
N ARG A 276 -5.73 12.40 -9.08
CA ARG A 276 -6.60 12.40 -10.26
C ARG A 276 -8.07 12.34 -9.84
N PRO A 277 -8.90 13.33 -10.22
CA PRO A 277 -10.31 13.39 -9.81
C PRO A 277 -11.09 12.12 -10.17
N GLU A 278 -10.79 11.49 -11.31
CA GLU A 278 -11.49 10.29 -11.79
C GLU A 278 -11.11 8.99 -11.05
N ARG A 279 -10.15 9.05 -10.13
CA ARG A 279 -9.62 7.86 -9.43
C ARG A 279 -10.11 7.72 -8.00
N GLY A 280 -10.77 8.70 -7.40
CA GLY A 280 -11.37 8.54 -6.07
C GLY A 280 -10.45 8.79 -4.88
N GLY A 281 -9.23 9.32 -5.09
CA GLY A 281 -8.27 9.60 -4.00
C GLY A 281 -8.76 10.71 -3.05
N PRO A 282 -9.20 11.88 -3.56
CA PRO A 282 -9.80 12.94 -2.72
C PRO A 282 -11.06 12.48 -1.97
N GLU A 283 -11.89 11.67 -2.61
CA GLU A 283 -13.09 11.07 -2.03
C GLU A 283 -12.69 10.16 -0.86
N LEU A 284 -11.74 9.25 -1.07
CA LEU A 284 -11.20 8.40 -0.01
C LEU A 284 -10.64 9.23 1.15
N ALA A 285 -9.84 10.26 0.86
CA ALA A 285 -9.28 11.15 1.87
C ALA A 285 -10.38 11.81 2.74
N SER A 286 -11.50 12.22 2.14
CA SER A 286 -12.63 12.81 2.88
C SER A 286 -13.32 11.83 3.83
N LEU A 287 -13.20 10.52 3.58
CA LEU A 287 -13.80 9.48 4.42
C LEU A 287 -12.95 9.11 5.63
N LEU A 288 -11.63 9.39 5.60
CA LEU A 288 -10.72 8.91 6.63
C LEU A 288 -11.10 9.39 8.04
N CYS A 289 -11.63 10.60 8.20
CA CYS A 289 -12.10 11.11 9.51
C CYS A 289 -13.25 10.30 10.10
N SER A 290 -14.00 9.56 9.28
CA SER A 290 -15.14 8.73 9.73
C SER A 290 -14.70 7.36 10.25
N ILE A 291 -13.45 6.95 10.00
CA ILE A 291 -12.91 5.66 10.45
C ILE A 291 -12.46 5.81 11.90
N PRO A 292 -12.87 4.92 12.84
CA PRO A 292 -12.31 4.91 14.18
C PRO A 292 -10.79 4.69 14.17
N ARG A 293 -10.04 5.40 15.02
CA ARG A 293 -8.56 5.39 15.00
C ARG A 293 -7.98 4.01 15.30
N ASP A 294 -8.66 3.26 16.14
CA ASP A 294 -8.35 1.90 16.56
C ASP A 294 -8.81 0.83 15.56
N ARG A 295 -9.36 1.24 14.41
CA ARG A 295 -9.78 0.37 13.29
C ARG A 295 -9.11 0.69 11.96
N LEU A 296 -8.26 1.73 11.91
CA LEU A 296 -7.51 2.12 10.73
C LEU A 296 -6.12 1.49 10.73
N MET A 297 -5.70 0.98 9.58
CA MET A 297 -4.34 0.51 9.31
C MET A 297 -3.86 1.03 7.94
N ILE A 298 -2.56 0.94 7.69
CA ILE A 298 -1.93 1.41 6.45
C ILE A 298 -1.13 0.28 5.79
N GLU A 299 -1.01 0.35 4.48
CA GLU A 299 -0.34 -0.66 3.65
C GLU A 299 0.19 -0.04 2.36
N THR A 300 1.16 -0.69 1.72
CA THR A 300 1.62 -0.24 0.40
C THR A 300 0.88 -0.89 -0.75
N ASP A 301 0.46 -2.15 -0.58
CA ASP A 301 0.05 -3.04 -1.66
C ASP A 301 1.14 -3.20 -2.74
N ALA A 302 2.42 -3.01 -2.34
CA ALA A 302 3.54 -3.12 -3.26
C ALA A 302 3.57 -4.52 -3.91
N PRO A 303 3.81 -4.63 -5.24
CA PRO A 303 4.43 -3.64 -6.13
C PRO A 303 3.46 -2.60 -6.74
N TYR A 304 2.18 -2.63 -6.40
CA TYR A 304 1.15 -1.76 -6.96
C TYR A 304 1.04 -0.43 -6.19
N LEU A 305 0.27 0.51 -6.74
CA LEU A 305 -0.18 1.73 -6.02
C LEU A 305 0.93 2.65 -5.47
N ALA A 306 2.03 2.80 -6.22
CA ALA A 306 3.09 3.75 -5.89
C ALA A 306 2.52 5.17 -5.62
N PRO A 307 2.77 5.76 -4.43
CA PRO A 307 2.16 7.03 -4.03
C PRO A 307 2.37 8.15 -5.04
N ARG A 308 1.28 8.75 -5.52
CA ARG A 308 1.35 9.83 -6.52
C ARG A 308 1.65 11.21 -5.93
N SER A 309 1.69 11.31 -4.60
CA SER A 309 2.28 12.42 -3.84
C SER A 309 3.77 12.60 -4.10
N ILE A 310 4.44 11.56 -4.63
CA ILE A 310 5.85 11.64 -5.06
C ILE A 310 5.96 12.56 -6.28
N LYS A 311 6.54 13.74 -6.06
CA LYS A 311 6.73 14.77 -7.09
C LYS A 311 8.22 15.17 -7.20
N PRO A 312 8.70 15.46 -8.42
CA PRO A 312 8.00 15.38 -9.70
C PRO A 312 7.72 13.92 -10.11
N SER A 313 6.72 13.68 -10.98
CA SER A 313 6.30 12.31 -11.38
C SER A 313 7.44 11.43 -11.90
N ARG A 314 8.47 12.04 -12.52
CA ARG A 314 9.71 11.38 -12.98
C ARG A 314 10.60 10.81 -11.87
N ALA A 315 10.40 11.24 -10.63
CA ALA A 315 11.11 10.72 -9.46
C ALA A 315 10.36 9.55 -8.82
N ARG A 316 9.11 9.30 -9.21
CA ARG A 316 8.32 8.19 -8.68
C ARG A 316 8.86 6.86 -9.24
N PRO A 317 9.20 5.89 -8.38
CA PRO A 317 9.62 4.57 -8.83
C PRO A 317 8.52 3.88 -9.65
N GLY A 318 8.92 3.02 -10.59
CA GLY A 318 7.96 2.30 -11.45
C GLY A 318 7.24 1.18 -10.70
N ARG A 319 7.93 0.55 -9.75
CA ARG A 319 7.42 -0.47 -8.83
C ARG A 319 7.26 0.15 -7.44
N ASN A 320 6.12 -0.04 -6.77
CA ASN A 320 5.98 0.38 -5.37
C ASN A 320 6.82 -0.53 -4.46
N GLU A 321 7.17 -0.05 -3.26
CA GLU A 321 7.95 -0.80 -2.28
C GLU A 321 7.49 -0.44 -0.86
N PRO A 322 7.65 -1.34 0.14
CA PRO A 322 7.28 -1.06 1.52
C PRO A 322 7.94 0.20 2.11
N ALA A 323 9.15 0.53 1.65
CA ALA A 323 9.84 1.76 2.04
C ALA A 323 9.07 3.04 1.69
N LEU A 324 8.05 2.97 0.84
CA LEU A 324 7.17 4.08 0.48
C LEU A 324 5.94 4.21 1.38
N LEU A 325 5.74 3.31 2.35
CA LEU A 325 4.65 3.40 3.34
C LEU A 325 4.62 4.74 4.10
N PRO A 326 5.75 5.39 4.46
CA PRO A 326 5.72 6.71 5.07
C PRO A 326 4.95 7.75 4.23
N HIS A 327 4.95 7.66 2.90
CA HIS A 327 4.13 8.56 2.07
C HIS A 327 2.62 8.36 2.28
N VAL A 328 2.18 7.11 2.49
CA VAL A 328 0.80 6.77 2.82
C VAL A 328 0.43 7.32 4.20
N LEU A 329 1.31 7.13 5.19
CA LEU A 329 1.15 7.66 6.54
C LEU A 329 0.96 9.19 6.52
N MET A 330 1.82 9.91 5.79
CA MET A 330 1.74 11.37 5.68
C MET A 330 0.40 11.82 5.07
N ALA A 331 -0.02 11.18 3.98
CA ALA A 331 -1.26 11.54 3.29
C ALA A 331 -2.49 11.24 4.15
N ALA A 332 -2.51 10.09 4.82
CA ALA A 332 -3.58 9.73 5.74
C ALA A 332 -3.64 10.70 6.93
N ALA A 333 -2.51 11.00 7.58
CA ALA A 333 -2.45 11.94 8.71
C ALA A 333 -2.96 13.34 8.32
N ALA A 334 -2.56 13.83 7.15
CA ALA A 334 -3.03 15.10 6.61
C ALA A 334 -4.54 15.11 6.33
N ALA A 335 -5.09 14.01 5.80
CA ALA A 335 -6.53 13.87 5.56
C ALA A 335 -7.36 13.89 6.85
N ILE A 336 -6.82 13.34 7.93
CA ILE A 336 -7.47 13.27 9.25
C ILE A 336 -7.29 14.58 10.04
N GLY A 337 -6.19 15.31 9.79
CA GLY A 337 -5.83 16.52 10.52
C GLY A 337 -5.05 16.26 11.83
N ILE A 338 -4.28 15.17 11.88
CA ILE A 338 -3.42 14.81 13.03
C ILE A 338 -1.96 14.65 12.60
N THR A 339 -1.05 14.48 13.55
CA THR A 339 0.36 14.31 13.23
C THR A 339 0.64 12.90 12.67
N PRO A 340 1.66 12.74 11.81
CA PRO A 340 2.11 11.42 11.35
C PRO A 340 2.59 10.52 12.50
N GLU A 341 3.11 11.11 13.58
CA GLU A 341 3.51 10.38 14.78
C GLU A 341 2.31 9.75 15.49
N GLU A 342 1.26 10.53 15.75
CA GLU A 342 0.02 10.03 16.38
C GLU A 342 -0.63 8.94 15.53
N LEU A 343 -0.78 9.18 14.22
CA LEU A 343 -1.36 8.18 13.32
C LEU A 343 -0.49 6.92 13.22
N GLY A 344 0.82 7.09 13.17
CA GLY A 344 1.78 5.98 13.12
C GLY A 344 1.65 5.10 14.35
N LYS A 345 1.57 5.69 15.55
CA LYS A 345 1.35 4.95 16.81
C LYS A 345 0.02 4.18 16.80
N SER A 346 -1.09 4.85 16.43
CA SER A 346 -2.42 4.21 16.47
C SER A 346 -2.60 3.09 15.45
N THR A 347 -2.12 3.28 14.22
CA THR A 347 -2.21 2.27 13.15
C THR A 347 -1.33 1.06 13.45
N THR A 348 -0.12 1.28 13.97
CA THR A 348 0.82 0.22 14.37
C THR A 348 0.28 -0.59 15.54
N ALA A 349 -0.24 0.07 16.58
CA ALA A 349 -0.88 -0.61 17.71
C ALA A 349 -2.09 -1.45 17.25
N THR A 350 -2.86 -0.93 16.29
CA THR A 350 -3.99 -1.65 15.69
C THR A 350 -3.52 -2.89 14.92
N ALA A 351 -2.50 -2.77 14.06
CA ALA A 351 -1.93 -3.90 13.34
C ALA A 351 -1.36 -4.96 14.30
N CYS A 352 -0.65 -4.56 15.35
CA CYS A 352 -0.12 -5.49 16.35
C CYS A 352 -1.23 -6.24 17.08
N ARG A 353 -2.31 -5.56 17.48
CA ARG A 353 -3.47 -6.19 18.13
C ARG A 353 -4.22 -7.14 17.19
N VAL A 354 -4.44 -6.72 15.94
CA VAL A 354 -5.19 -7.51 14.94
C VAL A 354 -4.43 -8.78 14.56
N PHE A 355 -3.13 -8.67 14.30
CA PHE A 355 -2.32 -9.78 13.77
C PHE A 355 -1.47 -10.50 14.82
N GLY A 356 -1.52 -10.08 16.10
CA GLY A 356 -0.71 -10.66 17.17
C GLY A 356 0.80 -10.44 16.98
N LEU A 357 1.19 -9.29 16.44
CA LEU A 357 2.61 -8.97 16.18
C LEU A 357 3.32 -8.56 17.48
N PRO A 358 4.63 -8.83 17.63
CA PRO A 358 5.36 -8.53 18.85
C PRO A 358 5.67 -7.02 18.98
N GLY A 359 4.69 -6.23 19.44
CA GLY A 359 4.74 -4.77 19.49
C GLY A 359 5.96 -4.18 20.19
N ASP A 360 6.38 -4.75 21.33
CA ASP A 360 7.57 -4.32 22.08
C ASP A 360 8.85 -4.39 21.24
N THR A 361 9.00 -5.47 20.48
CA THR A 361 10.19 -5.70 19.64
C THR A 361 10.22 -4.84 18.38
N LEU A 362 9.08 -4.22 18.03
CA LEU A 362 9.01 -3.25 16.94
C LEU A 362 9.37 -1.83 17.39
N GLY A 363 9.68 -1.61 18.68
CA GLY A 363 10.04 -0.30 19.23
C GLY A 363 8.84 0.54 19.67
N LEU A 364 7.69 -0.09 19.94
CA LEU A 364 6.58 0.56 20.62
C LEU A 364 6.91 0.63 22.12
N GLN A 365 7.11 1.84 22.66
CA GLN A 365 7.13 2.01 24.11
C GLN A 365 5.70 1.86 24.62
N HIS A 366 5.44 0.84 25.44
CA HIS A 366 4.22 0.78 26.23
C HIS A 366 4.19 1.96 27.19
N HIS A 367 3.39 2.99 26.89
CA HIS A 367 2.86 3.84 27.94
C HIS A 367 1.80 3.01 28.67
N HIS A 368 2.23 2.31 29.72
CA HIS A 368 1.33 1.87 30.77
C HIS A 368 0.72 3.15 31.38
N GLU A 369 -0.53 3.44 31.05
CA GLU A 369 -1.39 4.24 31.92
C GLU A 369 -1.76 3.35 33.11
N ASP A 370 -0.81 3.19 34.04
CA ASP A 370 -1.13 2.76 35.39
C ASP A 370 -1.76 3.95 36.10
N GLY A 371 -3.08 3.93 36.22
CA GLY A 371 -3.81 4.89 37.01
C GLY A 371 -5.31 4.66 36.93
N VAL A 372 -5.86 3.88 37.86
CA VAL A 372 -6.72 4.39 38.95
C VAL A 372 -6.66 3.35 40.08
N GLU A 373 -6.46 3.86 41.30
CA GLU A 373 -6.46 3.16 42.60
C GLU A 373 -7.75 2.35 42.89
#